data_AF-A0A4R1BG79-F1
#
_entry.id   AF-A0A4R1BG79-F1
#
_cell.length_a   1.000
_cell.length_b   1.000
_cell.length_c   1.000
_cell.angle_alpha   90.00
_cell.angle_beta   90.00
_cell.angle_gamma   90.00
#
_symmetry.space_group_name_H-M   'P 1'
#
loop_
_entity.id
_entity.type
_entity.pdbx_description
1 polymer ?
#
loop_
_entity_poly.entity_id
_entity_poly.type
_entity_poly.pdbx_seq_one_letter_code
_entity_poly.pdbx_strand_id
1 'polypeptide(L)'
;MAALSLALYRERYPGAPLAERPPDPELLALIREWQARQYRPRCVRATVRYWLSSLGGKPEYAPARLRLPDSEDPHLLCFGPRPNTRFPLYFRRAHAAVPYRLERGEGVCRIYVYDPDYPRDSGRRVTFRRGGTEFEYGRISSREGWGIVLVPLSAIQVTKRR
;
A
#
# COMPACT_ATOMS: atom_id res chain seq x y z
N MET A 1 -10.23 -6.81 8.18
CA MET A 1 -9.22 -7.86 8.47
C MET A 1 -7.77 -7.36 8.41
N ALA A 2 -7.34 -6.45 7.53
CA ALA A 2 -5.96 -5.94 7.54
C ALA A 2 -5.64 -5.02 8.71
N ALA A 3 -6.50 -4.03 8.91
CA ALA A 3 -6.56 -3.25 10.13
C ALA A 3 -6.53 -4.18 11.34
N LEU A 4 -7.46 -5.14 11.36
CA LEU A 4 -7.61 -6.07 12.46
C LEU A 4 -6.36 -6.95 12.68
N SER A 5 -5.79 -7.58 11.65
CA SER A 5 -4.60 -8.42 11.81
C SER A 5 -3.36 -7.61 12.13
N LEU A 6 -3.25 -6.36 11.65
CA LEU A 6 -2.17 -5.48 12.07
C LEU A 6 -2.38 -4.95 13.49
N ALA A 7 -3.62 -4.67 13.88
CA ALA A 7 -3.99 -4.30 15.24
C ALA A 7 -3.73 -5.46 16.20
N LEU A 8 -4.17 -6.68 15.87
CA LEU A 8 -3.88 -7.90 16.62
C LEU A 8 -2.38 -8.18 16.69
N TYR A 9 -1.64 -7.95 15.61
CA TYR A 9 -0.17 -8.06 15.63
C TYR A 9 0.46 -7.03 16.57
N ARG A 10 -0.06 -5.79 16.61
CA ARG A 10 0.37 -4.75 17.57
C ARG A 10 -0.03 -5.08 19.01
N GLU A 11 -1.23 -5.62 19.23
CA GLU A 11 -1.71 -6.08 20.53
C GLU A 11 -0.89 -7.25 21.06
N ARG A 12 -0.50 -8.18 20.19
CA ARG A 12 0.35 -9.32 20.53
C ARG A 12 1.80 -8.91 20.81
N TYR A 13 2.23 -7.79 20.24
CA TYR A 13 3.59 -7.25 20.37
C TYR A 13 3.60 -5.77 20.76
N PRO A 14 3.08 -5.42 21.95
CA PRO A 14 2.95 -4.05 22.39
C PRO A 14 4.33 -3.43 22.63
N GLY A 15 4.53 -2.18 22.20
CA GLY A 15 5.76 -1.42 22.45
C GLY A 15 6.97 -1.75 21.55
N ALA A 16 6.92 -2.81 20.75
CA ALA A 16 7.97 -3.10 19.77
C ALA A 16 7.69 -2.33 18.46
N PRO A 17 8.67 -1.61 17.91
CA PRO A 17 8.53 -1.05 16.57
C PRO A 17 8.22 -2.16 15.57
N LEU A 18 7.16 -1.99 14.78
CA LEU A 18 6.79 -2.90 13.69
C LEU A 18 7.96 -3.16 12.72
N ALA A 19 8.89 -2.21 12.63
CA ALA A 19 10.13 -2.29 11.84
C ALA A 19 11.23 -3.16 12.45
N GLU A 20 11.05 -3.73 13.64
CA GLU A 20 12.05 -4.58 14.30
C GLU A 20 11.61 -6.04 14.40
N ARG A 21 10.40 -6.36 13.92
CA ARG A 21 9.85 -7.72 13.98
C ARG A 21 9.31 -8.17 12.62
N PRO A 22 9.68 -9.36 12.15
CA PRO A 22 9.08 -9.93 10.95
C PRO A 22 7.59 -10.22 11.20
N PRO A 23 6.68 -9.87 10.28
CA PRO A 23 5.26 -10.20 10.39
C PRO A 23 5.07 -11.72 10.57
N ASP A 24 4.09 -12.10 11.37
CA ASP A 24 3.78 -13.51 11.55
C ASP A 24 3.21 -14.15 10.27
N PRO A 25 3.23 -15.49 10.15
CA PRO A 25 2.73 -16.18 8.96
C PRO A 25 1.25 -15.91 8.65
N GLU A 26 0.42 -15.63 9.65
CA GLU A 26 -1.01 -15.38 9.48
C GLU A 26 -1.25 -14.02 8.81
N LEU A 27 -0.56 -12.99 9.28
CA LEU A 27 -0.54 -11.68 8.66
C LEU A 27 -0.02 -11.77 7.22
N LEU A 28 1.06 -12.51 6.97
CA LEU A 28 1.60 -12.70 5.62
C LEU A 28 0.62 -13.40 4.67
N ALA A 29 -0.03 -14.48 5.12
CA ALA A 29 -1.02 -15.20 4.32
C ALA A 29 -2.18 -14.28 3.92
N LEU A 30 -2.63 -13.45 4.86
CA LEU A 30 -3.71 -12.53 4.67
C LEU A 30 -3.35 -11.38 3.70
N ILE A 31 -2.10 -10.88 3.77
CA ILE A 31 -1.60 -9.89 2.79
C ILE A 31 -1.56 -10.49 1.39
N ARG A 32 -1.08 -11.73 1.25
CA ARG A 32 -1.06 -12.46 -0.04
C ARG A 32 -2.48 -12.65 -0.59
N GLU A 33 -3.45 -12.95 0.26
CA GLU A 33 -4.87 -13.04 -0.13
C GLU A 33 -5.37 -11.70 -0.69
N TRP A 34 -5.03 -10.58 -0.07
CA TRP A 34 -5.41 -9.25 -0.59
C TRP A 34 -4.73 -8.91 -1.90
N GLN A 35 -3.43 -9.20 -2.04
CA GLN A 35 -2.72 -9.05 -3.30
C GLN A 35 -3.43 -9.81 -4.43
N ALA A 36 -3.83 -11.07 -4.20
CA ALA A 36 -4.58 -11.83 -5.18
C ALA A 36 -5.94 -11.19 -5.53
N ARG A 37 -6.59 -10.53 -4.56
CA ARG A 37 -7.89 -9.88 -4.72
C ARG A 37 -7.84 -8.51 -5.37
N GLN A 38 -6.69 -7.85 -5.43
CA GLN A 38 -6.58 -6.51 -6.02
C GLN A 38 -7.01 -6.47 -7.50
N TYR A 39 -6.98 -7.61 -8.20
CA TYR A 39 -7.39 -7.74 -9.59
C TYR A 39 -8.90 -7.93 -9.79
N ARG A 40 -9.70 -8.01 -8.72
CA ARG A 40 -11.16 -8.12 -8.85
C ARG A 40 -11.73 -6.84 -9.47
N PRO A 41 -12.80 -6.92 -10.28
CA PRO A 41 -13.36 -5.75 -10.97
C PRO A 41 -13.71 -4.57 -10.05
N ARG A 42 -14.19 -4.84 -8.82
CA ARG A 42 -14.48 -3.79 -7.83
C ARG A 42 -13.21 -3.08 -7.33
N CYS A 43 -12.15 -3.83 -7.05
CA CYS A 43 -10.85 -3.29 -6.68
C CYS A 43 -10.30 -2.43 -7.82
N VAL A 44 -10.32 -2.95 -9.05
CA VAL A 44 -9.92 -2.21 -10.26
C VAL A 44 -10.70 -0.91 -10.39
N ARG A 45 -12.03 -0.93 -10.20
CA ARG A 45 -12.87 0.27 -10.25
C ARG A 45 -12.53 1.27 -9.15
N ALA A 46 -12.30 0.81 -7.92
CA ALA A 46 -11.89 1.66 -6.81
C ALA A 46 -10.51 2.30 -7.05
N THR A 47 -9.55 1.51 -7.53
CA THR A 47 -8.22 1.92 -7.98
C THR A 47 -8.32 3.01 -9.05
N VAL A 48 -9.12 2.79 -10.11
CA VAL A 48 -9.31 3.77 -11.20
C VAL A 48 -9.96 5.06 -10.69
N ARG A 49 -10.98 4.97 -9.83
CA ARG A 49 -11.61 6.15 -9.22
C ARG A 49 -10.62 6.95 -8.37
N TYR A 50 -9.86 6.26 -7.53
CA TYR A 50 -8.82 6.89 -6.72
C TYR A 50 -7.78 7.57 -7.61
N TRP A 51 -7.31 6.87 -8.64
CA TRP A 51 -6.35 7.35 -9.63
C TRP A 51 -6.85 8.64 -10.31
N LEU A 52 -8.09 8.66 -10.81
CA LEU A 52 -8.72 9.87 -11.37
C LEU A 52 -8.78 11.01 -10.33
N SER A 53 -9.22 10.72 -9.10
CA SER A 53 -9.35 11.71 -8.02
C SER A 53 -8.01 12.26 -7.50
N SER A 54 -6.90 11.62 -7.84
CA SER A 54 -5.53 12.01 -7.50
C SER A 54 -4.79 12.57 -8.72
N LEU A 55 -5.54 13.08 -9.70
CA LEU A 55 -5.01 13.66 -10.94
C LEU A 55 -4.06 12.71 -11.67
N GLY A 56 -4.44 11.43 -11.75
CA GLY A 56 -3.66 10.39 -12.41
C GLY A 56 -2.71 9.62 -11.49
N GLY A 57 -2.92 9.63 -10.17
CA GLY A 57 -2.00 8.99 -9.24
C GLY A 57 -0.73 9.79 -9.02
N LYS A 58 -0.85 11.13 -9.00
CA LYS A 58 0.27 11.98 -8.63
C LYS A 58 0.73 11.59 -7.21
N PRO A 59 2.04 11.41 -7.02
CA PRO A 59 2.60 10.78 -5.83
C PRO A 59 2.50 11.66 -4.59
N GLU A 60 2.41 12.98 -4.74
CA GLU A 60 2.19 13.96 -3.66
C GLU A 60 0.89 13.68 -2.88
N TYR A 61 -0.13 13.11 -3.55
CA TYR A 61 -1.40 12.79 -2.91
C TYR A 61 -1.35 11.52 -2.09
N ALA A 62 -0.46 10.57 -2.41
CA ALA A 62 -0.43 9.28 -1.73
C ALA A 62 -0.07 9.42 -0.24
N PRO A 63 1.01 10.13 0.16
CA PRO A 63 1.26 10.40 1.57
C PRO A 63 0.15 11.21 2.25
N ALA A 64 -0.43 12.21 1.57
CA ALA A 64 -1.46 13.08 2.13
C ALA A 64 -2.78 12.34 2.42
N ARG A 65 -3.14 11.34 1.61
CA ARG A 65 -4.40 10.61 1.70
C ARG A 65 -4.25 9.22 2.30
N LEU A 66 -3.05 8.81 2.68
CA LEU A 66 -2.80 7.49 3.23
C LEU A 66 -3.62 7.27 4.51
N ARG A 67 -4.43 6.22 4.51
CA ARG A 67 -5.14 5.75 5.69
C ARG A 67 -4.40 4.52 6.20
N LEU A 68 -3.81 4.66 7.38
CA LEU A 68 -3.08 3.58 8.04
C LEU A 68 -4.05 2.54 8.63
N PRO A 69 -3.53 1.39 9.10
CA PRO A 69 -4.35 0.29 9.62
C PRO A 69 -5.24 0.63 10.82
N ASP A 70 -5.00 1.75 11.52
CA ASP A 70 -5.87 2.24 12.60
C ASP A 70 -7.08 3.05 12.10
N SER A 71 -7.20 3.25 10.78
CA SER A 71 -8.37 3.89 10.17
C SER A 71 -9.51 2.90 9.93
N GLU A 72 -10.75 3.39 9.94
CA GLU A 72 -11.96 2.62 9.59
C GLU A 72 -11.86 1.89 8.24
N ASP A 73 -11.16 2.47 7.27
CA ASP A 73 -10.96 1.88 5.95
C ASP A 73 -9.51 2.13 5.47
N PRO A 74 -8.56 1.27 5.89
CA PRO A 74 -7.14 1.43 5.57
C PRO A 74 -6.88 1.30 4.08
N HIS A 75 -5.75 1.84 3.64
CA HIS A 75 -5.26 1.65 2.29
C HIS A 75 -4.24 0.51 2.20
N LEU A 76 -4.26 -0.22 1.08
CA LEU A 76 -3.08 -0.89 0.57
C LEU A 76 -2.34 0.02 -0.40
N LEU A 77 -1.01 -0.12 -0.44
CA LEU A 77 -0.19 0.49 -1.48
C LEU A 77 -0.04 -0.51 -2.62
N CYS A 78 -0.65 -0.20 -3.76
CA CYS A 78 -0.47 -0.97 -4.99
C CYS A 78 0.54 -0.25 -5.90
N PHE A 79 1.63 -0.94 -6.21
CA PHE A 79 2.66 -0.51 -7.15
C PHE A 79 2.31 -1.01 -8.54
N GLY A 80 1.76 -0.13 -9.38
CA GLY A 80 1.43 -0.41 -10.78
C GLY A 80 2.41 0.29 -11.73
N PRO A 81 2.59 -0.18 -12.97
CA PRO A 81 3.49 0.46 -13.90
C PRO A 81 2.79 1.64 -14.62
N ARG A 82 3.55 2.31 -15.49
CA ARG A 82 3.27 3.64 -16.08
C ARG A 82 1.83 3.80 -16.62
N PRO A 83 1.26 5.02 -16.50
CA PRO A 83 -0.02 5.36 -17.11
C PRO A 83 0.15 5.42 -18.63
N ASN A 84 -0.35 4.40 -19.31
CA ASN A 84 -0.60 4.42 -20.74
C ASN A 84 -1.93 3.70 -20.99
N THR A 85 -2.36 3.62 -22.25
CA THR A 85 -3.58 2.89 -22.65
C THR A 85 -3.59 1.41 -22.21
N ARG A 86 -2.44 0.89 -21.78
CA ARG A 86 -2.27 -0.48 -21.27
C ARG A 86 -2.29 -0.55 -19.73
N PHE A 87 -2.64 0.52 -19.00
CA PHE A 87 -2.79 0.52 -17.54
C PHE A 87 -3.56 -0.70 -17.01
N PRO A 88 -4.69 -1.13 -17.61
CA PRO A 88 -5.40 -2.33 -17.15
C PRO A 88 -4.60 -3.63 -17.31
N LEU A 89 -3.89 -3.79 -18.44
CA LEU A 89 -3.04 -4.96 -18.71
C LEU A 89 -1.91 -5.08 -17.69
N TYR A 90 -1.36 -3.93 -17.34
CA TYR A 90 -0.23 -3.75 -16.46
C TYR A 90 -0.59 -3.78 -14.97
N PHE A 91 -1.78 -3.29 -14.63
CA PHE A 91 -2.34 -3.38 -13.29
C PHE A 91 -2.47 -4.84 -12.87
N ARG A 92 -2.70 -5.80 -13.79
CA ARG A 92 -2.69 -7.25 -13.51
C ARG A 92 -1.33 -7.80 -13.01
N ARG A 93 -0.26 -6.99 -13.06
CA ARG A 93 1.08 -7.31 -12.55
C ARG A 93 1.48 -6.42 -11.37
N ALA A 94 0.55 -5.62 -10.83
CA ALA A 94 0.84 -4.71 -9.75
C ALA A 94 1.20 -5.49 -8.48
N HIS A 95 2.17 -4.99 -7.71
CA HIS A 95 2.50 -5.55 -6.40
C HIS A 95 1.75 -4.77 -5.32
N ALA A 96 1.30 -5.42 -4.24
CA ALA A 96 0.62 -4.71 -3.14
C ALA A 96 1.37 -4.90 -1.81
N ALA A 97 1.53 -3.82 -1.06
CA ALA A 97 2.10 -3.86 0.28
C ALA A 97 1.18 -3.16 1.29
N VAL A 98 1.24 -3.57 2.56
CA VAL A 98 0.44 -2.96 3.62
C VAL A 98 1.23 -1.83 4.28
N PRO A 99 0.81 -0.56 4.15
CA PRO A 99 1.41 0.52 4.91
C PRO A 99 1.13 0.35 6.39
N TYR A 100 2.15 0.56 7.24
CA TYR A 100 1.99 0.47 8.69
C TYR A 100 2.51 1.69 9.45
N ARG A 101 3.35 2.52 8.81
CA ARG A 101 3.89 3.75 9.41
C ARG A 101 4.18 4.78 8.34
N LEU A 102 3.92 6.04 8.67
CA LEU A 102 4.22 7.21 7.85
C LEU A 102 5.17 8.11 8.63
N GLU A 103 6.31 8.46 8.05
CA GLU A 103 7.25 9.44 8.60
C GLU A 103 7.39 10.62 7.63
N ARG A 104 7.26 11.85 8.15
CA ARG A 104 7.41 13.08 7.38
C ARG A 104 8.61 13.86 7.92
N GLY A 105 9.58 14.14 7.07
CA GLY A 105 10.71 15.01 7.34
C GLY A 105 10.83 16.11 6.29
N GLU A 106 11.80 16.99 6.45
CA GLU A 106 12.05 18.07 5.49
C GLU A 106 12.40 17.50 4.11
N GLY A 107 11.54 17.78 3.13
CA GLY A 107 11.72 17.36 1.73
C GLY A 107 11.60 15.85 1.46
N VAL A 108 11.42 15.02 2.49
CA VAL A 108 11.36 13.54 2.38
C VAL A 108 10.21 12.98 3.21
N CYS A 109 9.40 12.12 2.60
CA CYS A 109 8.34 11.39 3.28
C CYS A 109 8.57 9.88 3.09
N ARG A 110 8.42 9.07 4.14
CA ARG A 110 8.62 7.62 4.09
C ARG A 110 7.35 6.90 4.51
N ILE A 111 6.89 5.97 3.68
CA ILE A 111 5.81 5.05 4.05
C ILE A 111 6.43 3.68 4.24
N TYR A 112 6.45 3.19 5.47
CA TYR A 112 6.92 1.84 5.79
C TYR A 112 5.81 0.84 5.52
N VAL A 113 6.19 -0.30 4.94
CA VAL A 113 5.24 -1.29 4.46
C VAL A 113 5.63 -2.70 4.87
N TYR A 114 4.63 -3.56 5.07
CA TYR A 114 4.82 -5.00 5.03
C TYR A 114 4.65 -5.48 3.59
N ASP A 115 5.76 -5.94 3.01
CA ASP A 115 5.81 -6.58 1.72
C ASP A 115 5.82 -8.11 1.94
N PRO A 116 4.79 -8.84 1.48
CA PRO A 116 4.70 -10.28 1.72
C PRO A 116 5.77 -11.07 0.95
N ASP A 117 6.37 -10.50 -0.09
CA ASP A 117 7.46 -11.12 -0.86
C ASP A 117 8.82 -10.89 -0.18
N TYR A 118 8.90 -9.96 0.76
CA TYR A 118 10.09 -9.70 1.58
C TYR A 118 9.74 -9.73 3.08
N PRO A 119 9.27 -10.87 3.62
CA PRO A 119 8.73 -10.98 4.98
C PRO A 119 9.77 -10.76 6.09
N ARG A 120 11.07 -10.70 5.76
CA ARG A 120 12.15 -10.41 6.72
C ARG A 120 12.69 -8.99 6.60
N ASP A 121 12.25 -8.22 5.61
CA ASP A 121 12.67 -6.83 5.39
C ASP A 121 11.72 -5.88 6.13
N SER A 122 11.98 -5.71 7.42
CA SER A 122 11.19 -4.84 8.29
C SER A 122 11.46 -3.35 8.03
N GLY A 123 12.55 -3.02 7.31
CA GLY A 123 12.92 -1.67 6.86
C GLY A 123 12.28 -1.27 5.54
N ARG A 124 11.50 -2.16 4.90
CA ARG A 124 10.88 -1.93 3.60
C ARG A 124 10.01 -0.69 3.64
N ARG A 125 10.28 0.23 2.72
CA ARG A 125 9.59 1.52 2.68
C ARG A 125 9.54 2.08 1.27
N VAL A 126 8.52 2.88 1.03
CA VAL A 126 8.45 3.81 -0.08
C VAL A 126 9.02 5.14 0.39
N THR A 127 10.01 5.66 -0.32
CA THR A 127 10.58 6.99 -0.04
C THR A 127 10.09 7.98 -1.08
N PHE A 128 9.40 9.01 -0.65
CA PHE A 128 8.95 10.14 -1.44
C PHE A 128 9.89 11.33 -1.24
N ARG A 129 10.22 12.05 -2.32
CA ARG A 129 11.10 13.24 -2.33
C ARG A 129 10.44 14.38 -3.11
N ARG A 130 11.02 15.59 -3.05
CA ARG A 130 10.60 16.79 -3.80
C ARG A 130 9.09 17.08 -3.65
N GLY A 131 8.63 17.25 -2.41
CA GLY A 131 7.21 17.54 -2.13
C GLY A 131 6.27 16.36 -2.45
N GLY A 132 6.83 15.16 -2.62
CA GLY A 132 6.09 13.96 -2.94
C GLY A 132 6.11 13.60 -4.42
N THR A 133 6.63 14.45 -5.33
CA THR A 133 6.63 14.27 -6.79
C THR A 133 7.50 13.12 -7.31
N GLU A 134 8.46 12.66 -6.50
CA GLU A 134 9.31 11.51 -6.84
C GLU A 134 9.17 10.44 -5.76
N PHE A 135 9.22 9.17 -6.16
CA PHE A 135 9.28 8.08 -5.18
C PHE A 135 10.23 6.94 -5.58
N GLU A 136 10.60 6.16 -4.58
CA GLU A 136 11.45 4.97 -4.68
C GLU A 136 10.91 3.84 -3.80
N TYR A 137 10.87 2.62 -4.35
CA TYR A 137 10.48 1.39 -3.69
C TYR A 137 11.27 0.19 -4.24
N GLY A 138 12.22 -0.34 -3.47
CA GLY A 138 13.10 -1.41 -3.94
C GLY A 138 13.87 -0.98 -5.19
N ARG A 139 13.66 -1.67 -6.32
CA ARG A 139 14.25 -1.31 -7.63
C ARG A 139 13.35 -0.42 -8.49
N ILE A 140 12.18 -0.04 -7.99
CA ILE A 140 11.22 0.81 -8.68
C ILE A 140 11.48 2.25 -8.24
N SER A 141 11.71 3.14 -9.19
CA SER A 141 11.75 4.58 -8.93
C SER A 141 10.97 5.33 -10.00
N SER A 142 10.41 6.47 -9.63
CA SER A 142 9.66 7.33 -10.53
C SER A 142 9.97 8.78 -10.22
N ARG A 143 10.47 9.51 -11.23
CA ARG A 143 10.69 10.97 -11.17
C ARG A 143 9.49 11.79 -11.63
N GLU A 144 8.55 11.13 -12.28
CA GLU A 144 7.28 11.72 -12.74
C GLU A 144 6.13 11.35 -11.80
N GLY A 145 6.40 10.55 -10.77
CA GLY A 145 5.47 10.30 -9.68
C GLY A 145 4.44 9.21 -9.91
N TRP A 146 4.42 8.60 -11.07
CA TRP A 146 3.42 7.61 -11.40
C TRP A 146 3.83 6.22 -10.90
N GLY A 147 2.86 5.47 -10.38
CA GLY A 147 3.01 4.05 -10.08
C GLY A 147 2.55 3.61 -8.70
N ILE A 148 2.00 4.51 -7.88
CA ILE A 148 1.39 4.16 -6.59
C ILE A 148 -0.10 4.46 -6.61
N VAL A 149 -0.92 3.47 -6.30
CA VAL A 149 -2.34 3.64 -6.07
C VAL A 149 -2.68 3.23 -4.65
N LEU A 150 -3.46 4.05 -3.97
CA LEU A 150 -4.05 3.68 -2.69
C LEU A 150 -5.35 2.92 -2.95
N VAL A 151 -5.42 1.68 -2.47
CA VAL A 151 -6.62 0.86 -2.61
C VAL A 151 -7.28 0.71 -1.25
N PRO A 152 -8.50 1.23 -1.05
CA PRO A 152 -9.25 1.03 0.19
C PRO A 152 -9.50 -0.45 0.42
N LEU A 153 -9.27 -0.89 1.66
CA LEU A 153 -9.41 -2.27 2.04
C LEU A 153 -10.86 -2.74 1.88
N SER A 154 -11.84 -1.85 2.08
CA SER A 154 -13.26 -2.09 1.78
C SER A 154 -13.53 -2.49 0.32
N ALA A 155 -12.70 -2.05 -0.63
CA ALA A 155 -12.82 -2.49 -2.03
C ALA A 155 -12.26 -3.91 -2.25
N ILE A 156 -11.29 -4.32 -1.42
CA ILE A 156 -10.62 -5.63 -1.47
C ILE A 156 -11.44 -6.69 -0.72
N GLN A 157 -12.05 -6.29 0.38
CA GLN A 157 -12.88 -7.14 1.22
C GLN A 157 -14.28 -7.21 0.63
N VAL A 158 -14.55 -8.33 -0.05
CA VAL A 158 -15.89 -8.91 0.08
C VAL A 158 -16.01 -9.24 1.56
N THR A 159 -16.82 -8.46 2.28
CA THR A 159 -17.53 -8.96 3.46
C THR A 159 -17.92 -10.39 3.13
N LYS A 160 -17.47 -11.38 3.92
CA LYS A 160 -18.20 -12.67 3.93
C LYS A 160 -19.67 -12.26 3.97
N ARG A 161 -20.42 -12.53 2.90
CA ARG A 161 -21.88 -12.46 2.99
C ARG A 161 -22.18 -13.34 4.20
N ARG A 162 -22.74 -12.73 5.24
CA ARG A 162 -23.47 -13.48 6.25
C ARG A 162 -24.55 -14.27 5.53
#